data_AF-A0A963UR44-F1
#
_entry.id   AF-A0A963UR44-F1
#
_cell.length_a   1.000
_cell.length_b   1.000
_cell.length_c   1.000
_cell.angle_alpha   90.00
_cell.angle_beta   90.00
_cell.angle_gamma   90.00
#
_symmetry.space_group_name_H-M   'P 1'
#
loop_
_entity.id
_entity.type
_entity.pdbx_description
1 polymer ?
#
loop_
_entity_poly.entity_id
_entity_poly.type
_entity_poly.pdbx_seq_one_letter_code
_entity_poly.pdbx_strand_id
1 'polypeptide(L)'
;MAETDDISRYLNRRAPTRIVYDGETGRRGRAEWIGDDFATEATCDLDRLAEILAGVSPAALIATPTGQRPARDIRRGDRVVARDAGQAVVTRSLRLTFGWRDIGLLPILAPRRIQAGALGAGLPVSDLVLSGGQRIVAAQRGAPSGTASDTCPVDAIAEMAGIGVDRHLHEAQYQLIVLEREDMLLVEGVWCASCPAALIAGPR
;
A
#
# COMPACT_ATOMS: atom_id res chain seq x y z
N MET A 1 25.97 -8.73 -6.04
CA MET A 1 25.08 -7.63 -5.65
C MET A 1 23.72 -7.96 -6.25
N ALA A 2 22.78 -8.47 -5.45
CA ALA A 2 21.48 -8.85 -5.97
C ALA A 2 20.68 -7.57 -6.24
N GLU A 3 20.45 -7.28 -7.51
CA GLU A 3 19.59 -6.18 -7.93
C GLU A 3 18.14 -6.52 -7.52
N THR A 4 17.61 -5.71 -6.61
CA THR A 4 16.23 -5.17 -6.49
C THR A 4 14.99 -6.09 -6.54
N ASP A 5 15.03 -7.28 -7.15
CA ASP A 5 13.81 -7.99 -7.61
C ASP A 5 13.08 -8.83 -6.55
N ASP A 6 13.72 -9.18 -5.43
CA ASP A 6 13.09 -10.02 -4.39
C ASP A 6 13.33 -9.47 -2.98
N ILE A 7 13.00 -8.19 -2.75
CA ILE A 7 13.01 -7.65 -1.38
C ILE A 7 11.95 -8.31 -0.49
N SER A 8 11.05 -9.10 -1.05
CA SER A 8 9.96 -9.79 -0.33
C SER A 8 10.49 -10.73 0.77
N ARG A 9 11.68 -11.32 0.58
CA ARG A 9 12.39 -12.11 1.60
C ARG A 9 12.85 -11.30 2.80
N TYR A 10 13.04 -10.00 2.60
CA TYR A 10 13.52 -9.07 3.63
C TYR A 10 12.38 -8.33 4.34
N LEU A 11 11.19 -8.23 3.74
CA LEU A 11 10.02 -7.58 4.37
C LEU A 11 9.53 -8.32 5.63
N ASN A 12 9.71 -9.64 5.69
CA ASN A 12 9.35 -10.46 6.85
C ASN A 12 10.52 -10.80 7.77
N ARG A 13 11.77 -10.58 7.32
CA ARG A 13 12.94 -10.75 8.18
C ARG A 13 13.04 -9.50 9.04
N ARG A 14 13.12 -9.64 10.36
CA ARG A 14 13.65 -8.61 11.27
C ARG A 14 15.16 -8.40 11.04
N ALA A 15 15.60 -8.39 9.80
CA ALA A 15 16.98 -8.08 9.45
C ALA A 15 17.22 -6.61 9.80
N PRO A 16 18.40 -6.25 10.31
CA PRO A 16 18.73 -4.87 10.59
C PRO A 16 18.63 -4.06 9.28
N THR A 17 17.65 -3.16 9.24
CA THR A 17 17.43 -2.24 8.12
C THR A 17 18.03 -0.89 8.47
N ARG A 18 18.94 -0.40 7.62
CA ARG A 18 19.45 0.97 7.69
C ARG A 18 18.69 1.81 6.67
N ILE A 19 18.13 2.92 7.11
CA ILE A 19 17.52 3.91 6.20
C ILE A 19 18.51 5.03 5.96
N VAL A 20 18.84 5.26 4.69
CA VAL A 20 19.73 6.34 4.27
C VAL A 20 18.92 7.35 3.48
N TYR A 21 18.64 8.49 4.11
CA TYR A 21 18.04 9.64 3.46
C TYR A 21 19.10 10.42 2.66
N ASP A 22 18.71 10.91 1.49
CA ASP A 22 19.53 11.69 0.56
C ASP A 22 19.55 13.20 0.88
N GLY A 23 18.72 13.68 1.83
CA GLY A 23 18.78 15.03 2.39
C GLY A 23 17.55 15.91 2.14
N GLU A 24 17.52 17.05 2.85
CA GLU A 24 16.51 18.16 2.92
C GLU A 24 15.03 17.83 3.20
N THR A 25 14.47 16.75 2.65
CA THR A 25 13.01 16.49 2.72
C THR A 25 12.62 15.29 3.57
N GLY A 26 13.55 14.39 3.89
CA GLY A 26 13.27 13.17 4.66
C GLY A 26 12.27 12.21 4.00
N ARG A 27 12.02 12.37 2.69
CA ARG A 27 11.07 11.54 1.92
C ARG A 27 11.74 10.68 0.86
N ARG A 28 12.88 11.10 0.34
CA ARG A 28 13.70 10.31 -0.59
C ARG A 28 14.84 9.64 0.16
N GLY A 29 15.39 8.60 -0.46
CA GLY A 29 16.46 7.81 0.13
C GLY A 29 16.31 6.35 -0.22
N ARG A 30 17.00 5.50 0.54
CA ARG A 30 16.99 4.06 0.33
C ARG A 30 16.97 3.30 1.64
N ALA A 31 16.28 2.17 1.64
CA ALA A 31 16.43 1.13 2.63
C ALA A 31 17.59 0.21 2.24
N GLU A 32 18.43 -0.13 3.19
CA GLU A 32 19.53 -1.08 3.06
C GLU A 32 19.31 -2.21 4.07
N TRP A 33 19.31 -3.46 3.61
CA TRP A 33 19.30 -4.62 4.49
C TRP A 33 20.73 -5.08 4.74
N ILE A 34 21.08 -5.18 6.01
CA ILE A 34 22.43 -5.46 6.47
C ILE A 34 22.51 -6.92 6.93
N GLY A 35 23.50 -7.66 6.40
CA GLY A 35 23.80 -9.03 6.79
C GLY A 35 24.52 -9.12 8.13
N ASP A 36 24.73 -10.34 8.61
CA ASP A 36 25.42 -10.61 9.88
C ASP A 36 26.90 -10.17 9.86
N ASP A 37 27.49 -10.04 8.67
CA ASP A 37 28.84 -9.53 8.43
C ASP A 37 28.92 -7.99 8.29
N PHE A 38 27.80 -7.30 8.56
CA PHE A 38 27.61 -5.86 8.36
C PHE A 38 27.70 -5.38 6.91
N ALA A 39 27.75 -6.29 5.92
CA ALA A 39 27.68 -5.93 4.52
C ALA A 39 26.23 -5.63 4.12
N THR A 40 26.06 -4.71 3.16
CA THR A 40 24.75 -4.45 2.54
C THR A 40 24.40 -5.59 1.60
N GLU A 41 23.39 -6.38 1.96
CA GLU A 41 22.91 -7.52 1.16
C GLU A 41 21.95 -7.09 0.05
N ALA A 42 21.12 -6.07 0.34
CA ALA A 42 20.13 -5.55 -0.59
C ALA A 42 19.87 -4.06 -0.34
N THR A 43 19.43 -3.36 -1.38
CA THR A 43 18.96 -1.97 -1.31
C THR A 43 17.64 -1.80 -2.05
N CYS A 44 16.83 -0.84 -1.60
CA CYS A 44 15.60 -0.44 -2.29
C CYS A 44 15.36 1.05 -2.09
N ASP A 45 15.02 1.76 -3.15
CA ASP A 45 14.57 3.15 -3.06
C ASP A 45 13.30 3.26 -2.20
N LEU A 46 13.16 4.33 -1.42
CA LEU A 46 12.01 4.49 -0.51
C LEU A 46 10.67 4.67 -1.23
N ASP A 47 10.64 5.32 -2.40
CA ASP A 47 9.41 5.43 -3.19
C ASP A 47 8.99 4.05 -3.72
N ARG A 48 9.97 3.25 -4.16
CA ARG A 48 9.72 1.87 -4.59
C ARG A 48 9.29 0.98 -3.42
N LEU A 49 9.90 1.14 -2.26
CA LEU A 49 9.52 0.43 -1.04
C LEU A 49 8.08 0.77 -0.63
N ALA A 50 7.68 2.04 -0.75
CA ALA A 50 6.31 2.47 -0.45
C ALA A 50 5.28 1.87 -1.40
N GLU A 51 5.60 1.76 -2.69
CA GLU A 51 4.78 1.07 -3.68
C GLU A 51 4.66 -0.43 -3.36
N ILE A 52 5.75 -1.06 -2.94
CA ILE A 52 5.76 -2.47 -2.52
C ILE A 52 4.88 -2.68 -1.27
N LEU A 53 4.90 -1.72 -0.36
CA LEU A 53 4.16 -1.73 0.91
C LEU A 53 2.80 -1.03 0.81
N ALA A 54 2.33 -0.77 -0.42
CA ALA A 54 1.00 -0.26 -0.71
C ALA A 54 -0.05 -1.27 -0.26
N GLY A 55 -0.88 -0.89 0.71
CA GLY A 55 -1.92 -1.76 1.20
C GLY A 55 -3.06 -1.03 1.87
N VAL A 56 -4.12 -1.79 2.10
CA VAL A 56 -5.35 -1.33 2.75
C VAL A 56 -5.39 -1.82 4.19
N SER A 57 -6.03 -1.08 5.09
CA SER A 57 -6.17 -1.56 6.46
C SER A 57 -6.98 -2.87 6.53
N PRO A 58 -6.71 -3.75 7.51
CA PRO A 58 -7.46 -4.99 7.74
C PRO A 58 -8.98 -4.82 7.88
N ALA A 59 -9.45 -3.65 8.28
CA ALA A 59 -10.85 -3.36 8.49
C ALA A 59 -11.57 -2.84 7.24
N ALA A 60 -10.84 -2.28 6.28
CA ALA A 60 -11.42 -1.74 5.05
C ALA A 60 -12.17 -2.83 4.28
N LEU A 61 -13.36 -2.48 3.78
CA LEU A 61 -14.20 -3.40 3.04
C LEU A 61 -13.87 -3.38 1.55
N ILE A 62 -13.52 -4.55 1.03
CA ILE A 62 -13.27 -4.80 -0.39
C ILE A 62 -14.54 -5.37 -1.02
N ALA A 63 -14.96 -4.82 -2.16
CA ALA A 63 -16.10 -5.33 -2.89
C ALA A 63 -15.77 -6.69 -3.52
N THR A 64 -16.65 -7.67 -3.31
CA THR A 64 -16.60 -9.00 -3.94
C THR A 64 -17.93 -9.27 -4.65
N PRO A 65 -17.99 -10.27 -5.56
CA PRO A 65 -19.24 -10.59 -6.26
C PRO A 65 -20.42 -10.95 -5.34
N THR A 66 -20.15 -11.37 -4.11
CA THR A 66 -21.17 -11.77 -3.12
C THR A 66 -21.41 -10.71 -2.03
N GLY A 67 -20.84 -9.51 -2.20
CA GLY A 67 -20.94 -8.42 -1.23
C GLY A 67 -19.58 -7.94 -0.75
N GLN A 68 -19.58 -6.94 0.13
CA GLN A 68 -18.36 -6.39 0.69
C GLN A 68 -17.81 -7.29 1.80
N ARG A 69 -16.49 -7.49 1.82
CA ARG A 69 -15.78 -8.29 2.83
C ARG A 69 -14.60 -7.51 3.39
N PRO A 70 -14.29 -7.62 4.70
CA PRO A 70 -13.08 -7.03 5.26
C PRO A 70 -11.83 -7.53 4.54
N ALA A 71 -10.88 -6.64 4.28
CA ALA A 71 -9.63 -6.97 3.61
C ALA A 71 -8.88 -8.11 4.31
N ARG A 72 -8.94 -8.15 5.66
CA ARG A 72 -8.35 -9.22 6.46
C ARG A 72 -8.89 -10.61 6.18
N ASP A 73 -10.07 -10.72 5.57
CA ASP A 73 -10.75 -11.99 5.31
C ASP A 73 -10.61 -12.42 3.85
N ILE A 74 -10.02 -11.60 2.99
CA ILE A 74 -9.70 -11.96 1.61
C ILE A 74 -8.53 -12.96 1.60
N ARG A 75 -8.68 -14.03 0.81
CA ARG A 75 -7.72 -15.14 0.71
C ARG A 75 -7.44 -15.47 -0.74
N ARG A 76 -6.37 -16.24 -0.97
CA ARG A 76 -6.08 -16.81 -2.29
C ARG A 76 -7.28 -17.61 -2.79
N GLY A 77 -7.65 -17.40 -4.05
CA GLY A 77 -8.79 -18.03 -4.71
C GLY A 77 -10.10 -17.24 -4.58
N ASP A 78 -10.18 -16.27 -3.67
CA ASP A 78 -11.33 -15.36 -3.62
C ASP A 78 -11.42 -14.51 -4.90
N ARG A 79 -12.65 -14.14 -5.26
CA ARG A 79 -12.91 -13.16 -6.32
C ARG A 79 -13.19 -11.80 -5.72
N VAL A 80 -12.61 -10.77 -6.31
CA VAL A 80 -12.83 -9.37 -5.96
C VAL A 80 -13.34 -8.60 -7.17
N VAL A 81 -14.08 -7.52 -6.93
CA VAL A 81 -14.45 -6.58 -7.99
C VAL A 81 -13.19 -5.84 -8.42
N ALA A 82 -12.93 -5.88 -9.73
CA ALA A 82 -11.77 -5.27 -10.36
C ALA A 82 -12.24 -4.25 -11.40
N ARG A 83 -11.52 -3.13 -11.55
CA ARG A 83 -11.99 -2.02 -12.38
C ARG A 83 -12.04 -2.39 -13.86
N ASP A 84 -10.96 -2.96 -14.37
CA ASP A 84 -10.83 -3.21 -15.81
C ASP A 84 -11.30 -4.62 -16.19
N ALA A 85 -10.96 -5.63 -15.37
CA ALA A 85 -11.40 -7.00 -15.59
C ALA A 85 -12.86 -7.27 -15.15
N GLY A 86 -13.49 -6.35 -14.42
CA GLY A 86 -14.79 -6.54 -13.76
C GLY A 86 -14.72 -7.44 -12.53
N GLN A 87 -14.06 -8.59 -12.64
CA GLN A 87 -13.72 -9.49 -11.54
C GLN A 87 -12.32 -10.07 -11.72
N ALA A 88 -11.58 -10.19 -10.62
CA ALA A 88 -10.25 -10.80 -10.61
C ALA A 88 -10.13 -11.83 -9.48
N VAL A 89 -9.34 -12.88 -9.72
CA VAL A 89 -9.01 -13.88 -8.70
C VAL A 89 -7.78 -13.42 -7.92
N VAL A 90 -7.89 -13.44 -6.60
CA VAL A 90 -6.78 -13.15 -5.69
C VAL A 90 -5.79 -14.31 -5.76
N THR A 91 -4.57 -14.04 -6.19
CA THR A 91 -3.51 -15.04 -6.24
C THR A 91 -2.84 -15.17 -4.87
N ARG A 92 -2.71 -14.06 -4.12
CA ARG A 92 -2.12 -14.01 -2.78
C ARG A 92 -2.71 -12.86 -1.96
N SER A 93 -2.69 -13.04 -0.65
CA SER A 93 -3.00 -12.00 0.33
C SER A 93 -1.93 -12.05 1.40
N LEU A 94 -1.31 -10.91 1.70
CA LEU A 94 -0.27 -10.79 2.72
C LEU A 94 -0.69 -9.76 3.75
N ARG A 95 -0.41 -10.08 5.02
CA ARG A 95 -0.54 -9.13 6.13
C ARG A 95 0.85 -8.63 6.49
N LEU A 96 1.00 -7.31 6.50
CA LEU A 96 2.17 -6.63 7.04
C LEU A 96 1.80 -5.91 8.33
N THR A 97 2.78 -5.77 9.21
CA THR A 97 2.60 -5.22 10.54
C THR A 97 3.85 -4.43 10.94
N PHE A 98 3.65 -3.17 11.28
CA PHE A 98 4.72 -2.22 11.59
C PHE A 98 4.45 -1.54 12.93
N GLY A 99 5.39 -1.66 13.86
CA GLY A 99 5.32 -0.98 15.14
C GLY A 99 5.77 0.47 15.05
N TRP A 100 5.64 1.20 16.15
CA TRP A 100 6.07 2.60 16.26
C TRP A 100 7.54 2.85 15.88
N ARG A 101 8.43 1.87 16.12
CA ARG A 101 9.86 1.97 15.73
C ARG A 101 10.01 1.96 14.21
N ASP A 102 9.32 1.04 13.54
CA ASP A 102 9.36 0.91 12.09
C ASP A 102 8.79 2.18 11.44
N ILE A 103 7.67 2.68 11.96
CA ILE A 103 7.04 3.93 11.49
C ILE A 103 7.94 5.15 11.75
N GLY A 104 8.64 5.19 12.88
CA GLY A 104 9.59 6.26 13.19
C GLY A 104 10.80 6.29 12.26
N LEU A 105 11.28 5.11 11.84
CA LEU A 105 12.37 4.97 10.86
C LEU A 105 11.90 5.14 9.41
N LEU A 106 10.66 4.78 9.12
CA LEU A 106 10.04 4.85 7.80
C LEU A 106 8.67 5.55 7.90
N PRO A 107 8.63 6.89 7.95
CA PRO A 107 7.37 7.64 8.05
C PRO A 107 6.40 7.39 6.89
N ILE A 108 6.90 6.88 5.76
CA ILE A 108 6.10 6.48 4.61
C ILE A 108 5.17 5.29 4.90
N LEU A 109 5.41 4.56 5.99
CA LEU A 109 4.55 3.47 6.50
C LEU A 109 3.47 3.97 7.45
N ALA A 110 3.47 5.26 7.81
CA ALA A 110 2.47 5.81 8.71
C ALA A 110 1.07 5.67 8.10
N PRO A 111 0.07 5.22 8.87
CA PRO A 111 -1.27 5.00 8.37
C PRO A 111 -1.92 6.33 7.99
N ARG A 112 -2.51 6.38 6.80
CA ARG A 112 -3.25 7.53 6.30
C ARG A 112 -4.73 7.26 6.44
N ARG A 113 -5.40 8.02 7.30
CA ARG A 113 -6.86 8.03 7.41
C ARG A 113 -7.43 9.03 6.43
N ILE A 114 -8.37 8.57 5.63
CA ILE A 114 -9.19 9.35 4.72
C ILE A 114 -10.61 9.31 5.30
N GLN A 115 -11.11 10.44 5.79
CA GLN A 115 -12.45 10.54 6.35
C GLN A 115 -13.51 10.28 5.27
N ALA A 116 -14.65 9.74 5.67
CA ALA A 116 -15.79 9.57 4.76
C ALA A 116 -16.10 10.88 4.00
N GLY A 117 -16.26 10.80 2.68
CA GLY A 117 -16.53 11.95 1.82
C GLY A 117 -15.35 12.88 1.50
N ALA A 118 -14.16 12.69 2.08
CA ALA A 118 -13.01 13.59 1.91
C ALA A 118 -12.44 13.66 0.48
N LEU A 119 -12.71 12.65 -0.36
CA LEU A 119 -12.31 12.64 -1.77
C LEU A 119 -13.35 13.35 -2.66
N GLY A 120 -14.54 13.65 -2.13
CA GLY A 120 -15.64 14.25 -2.88
C GLY A 120 -16.63 13.20 -3.40
N ALA A 121 -17.79 13.66 -3.88
CA ALA A 121 -18.91 12.80 -4.30
C ALA A 121 -19.34 11.74 -3.27
N GLY A 122 -19.11 11.99 -1.97
CA GLY A 122 -19.41 11.04 -0.89
C GLY A 122 -18.41 9.90 -0.75
N LEU A 123 -17.20 10.02 -1.32
CA LEU A 123 -16.14 9.01 -1.22
C LEU A 123 -15.01 9.44 -0.27
N PRO A 124 -14.36 8.50 0.45
CA PRO A 124 -14.80 7.11 0.63
C PRO A 124 -16.15 7.04 1.34
N VAL A 125 -16.88 5.94 1.17
CA VAL A 125 -18.23 5.75 1.74
C VAL A 125 -18.19 5.69 3.27
N SER A 126 -17.07 5.20 3.81
CA SER A 126 -16.74 5.17 5.24
C SER A 126 -15.31 5.64 5.44
N ASP A 127 -14.90 5.93 6.68
CA ASP A 127 -13.49 6.18 7.00
C ASP A 127 -12.59 5.06 6.48
N LEU A 128 -11.63 5.40 5.65
CA LEU A 128 -10.73 4.46 4.98
C LEU A 128 -9.29 4.71 5.44
N VAL A 129 -8.62 3.66 5.92
CA VAL A 129 -7.20 3.71 6.29
C VAL A 129 -6.37 2.94 5.28
N LEU A 130 -5.37 3.61 4.72
CA LEU A 130 -4.43 3.12 3.70
C LEU A 130 -2.98 3.40 4.11
N SER A 131 -2.02 2.69 3.52
CA SER A 131 -0.61 3.13 3.59
C SER A 131 -0.37 4.33 2.69
N GLY A 132 0.66 5.14 2.97
CA GLY A 132 0.97 6.35 2.20
C GLY A 132 1.27 6.10 0.72
N GLY A 133 1.95 4.98 0.43
CA GLY A 133 2.27 4.54 -0.94
C GLY A 133 1.09 3.93 -1.70
N GLN A 134 -0.05 3.65 -1.05
CA GLN A 134 -1.23 3.11 -1.72
C GLN A 134 -1.69 4.06 -2.83
N ARG A 135 -1.87 3.53 -4.03
CA ARG A 135 -2.33 4.32 -5.18
C ARG A 135 -3.84 4.26 -5.32
N ILE A 136 -4.47 5.42 -5.54
CA ILE A 136 -5.90 5.57 -5.80
C ILE A 136 -6.15 6.40 -7.07
N VAL A 137 -7.33 6.29 -7.67
CA VAL A 137 -7.68 7.03 -8.91
C VAL A 137 -7.79 8.54 -8.65
N ALA A 138 -7.05 9.34 -9.43
CA ALA A 138 -6.96 10.79 -9.27
C ALA A 138 -8.27 11.53 -9.60
N ALA A 139 -9.06 11.03 -10.55
CA ALA A 139 -10.39 11.57 -10.88
C ALA A 139 -11.35 11.57 -9.69
N GLN A 140 -11.11 10.73 -8.68
CA GLN A 140 -11.88 10.73 -7.43
C GLN A 140 -11.57 11.94 -6.54
N ARG A 141 -10.83 12.97 -7.00
CA ARG A 141 -10.46 14.19 -6.26
C ARG A 141 -11.10 15.48 -6.83
N GLY A 142 -12.03 15.37 -7.78
CA GLY A 142 -12.67 16.53 -8.43
C GLY A 142 -11.80 17.31 -9.41
N ALA A 143 -10.61 16.78 -9.78
CA ALA A 143 -9.73 17.37 -10.79
C ALA A 143 -10.12 16.91 -12.22
N PRO A 144 -9.97 17.76 -13.25
CA PRO A 144 -10.06 17.33 -14.64
C PRO A 144 -8.92 16.34 -14.91
N SER A 145 -9.27 15.05 -14.95
CA SER A 145 -8.34 13.96 -15.27
C SER A 145 -7.78 14.15 -16.67
N GLY A 146 -6.45 14.12 -16.85
CA GLY A 146 -5.84 14.09 -18.18
C GLY A 146 -6.16 12.78 -18.90
N THR A 147 -6.29 11.69 -18.14
CA THR A 147 -6.87 10.41 -18.57
C THR A 147 -7.59 9.70 -17.42
N ALA A 148 -8.53 8.79 -17.72
CA ALA A 148 -9.24 7.98 -16.70
C ALA A 148 -8.34 6.99 -15.92
N SER A 149 -7.07 6.85 -16.31
CA SER A 149 -6.09 5.93 -15.72
C SER A 149 -5.08 6.60 -14.79
N ASP A 150 -5.18 7.91 -14.56
CA ASP A 150 -4.27 8.61 -13.67
C ASP A 150 -4.51 8.17 -12.22
N THR A 151 -3.54 7.47 -11.64
CA THR A 151 -3.51 7.14 -10.21
C THR A 151 -2.51 8.02 -9.49
N CYS A 152 -2.70 8.25 -8.20
CA CYS A 152 -1.76 8.96 -7.34
C CYS A 152 -1.61 8.25 -6.00
N PRO A 153 -0.42 8.31 -5.37
CA PRO A 153 -0.24 7.78 -4.01
C PRO A 153 -1.03 8.64 -3.00
N VAL A 154 -1.52 8.04 -1.93
CA VAL A 154 -2.25 8.75 -0.86
C VAL A 154 -1.38 9.85 -0.23
N ASP A 155 -0.07 9.66 -0.16
CA ASP A 155 0.86 10.65 0.36
C ASP A 155 0.90 11.96 -0.46
N ALA A 156 0.57 11.92 -1.75
CA ALA A 156 0.46 13.11 -2.60
C ALA A 156 -0.81 13.93 -2.31
N ILE A 157 -1.70 13.41 -1.47
CA ILE A 157 -3.02 14.00 -1.19
C ILE A 157 -3.20 14.25 0.32
N ALA A 158 -2.15 14.02 1.10
CA ALA A 158 -2.17 14.08 2.57
C ALA A 158 -2.48 15.47 3.14
N GLU A 159 -2.40 16.53 2.34
CA GLU A 159 -2.72 17.91 2.74
C GLU A 159 -4.19 18.29 2.48
N MET A 160 -4.98 17.41 1.82
CA MET A 160 -6.40 17.65 1.64
C MET A 160 -7.16 17.58 2.97
N ALA A 161 -8.19 18.41 3.11
CA ALA A 161 -9.07 18.37 4.26
C ALA A 161 -9.68 16.96 4.44
N GLY A 162 -9.65 16.45 5.67
CA GLY A 162 -10.15 15.12 5.99
C GLY A 162 -9.18 13.96 5.68
N ILE A 163 -7.95 14.27 5.25
CA ILE A 163 -6.88 13.28 5.07
C ILE A 163 -5.74 13.60 6.03
N GLY A 164 -5.23 12.58 6.72
CA GLY A 164 -4.15 12.79 7.69
C GLY A 164 -3.50 11.51 8.17
N VAL A 165 -2.42 11.65 8.94
CA VAL A 165 -1.82 10.52 9.66
C VAL A 165 -2.77 10.07 10.76
N ASP A 166 -3.09 8.79 10.81
CA ASP A 166 -3.81 8.21 11.95
C ASP A 166 -2.85 7.99 13.12
N ARG A 167 -2.85 8.94 14.06
CA ARG A 167 -1.98 8.92 15.24
C ARG A 167 -2.54 8.06 16.38
N HIS A 168 -3.75 7.54 16.25
CA HIS A 168 -4.37 6.69 17.27
C HIS A 168 -3.94 5.23 17.17
N LEU A 169 -3.31 4.85 16.06
CA LEU A 169 -2.79 3.52 15.84
C LEU A 169 -1.36 3.41 16.38
N HIS A 170 -1.17 2.58 17.41
CA HIS A 170 0.16 2.24 17.95
C HIS A 170 0.96 1.30 17.03
N GLU A 171 0.27 0.71 16.05
CA GLU A 171 0.78 -0.24 15.07
C GLU A 171 0.03 -0.05 13.76
N ALA A 172 0.75 -0.05 12.64
CA ALA A 172 0.17 -0.03 11.31
C ALA A 172 0.08 -1.45 10.76
N GLN A 173 -1.12 -1.87 10.36
CA GLN A 173 -1.34 -3.14 9.69
C GLN A 173 -1.89 -2.89 8.29
N TYR A 174 -1.38 -3.63 7.31
CA TYR A 174 -1.81 -3.53 5.92
C TYR A 174 -2.07 -4.92 5.33
N GLN A 175 -3.10 -5.00 4.49
CA GLN A 175 -3.39 -6.13 3.62
C GLN A 175 -2.96 -5.78 2.21
N LEU A 176 -2.01 -6.56 1.70
CA LEU A 176 -1.57 -6.51 0.31
C LEU A 176 -2.32 -7.60 -0.45
N ILE A 177 -3.16 -7.20 -1.39
CA ILE A 177 -3.97 -8.10 -2.21
C ILE A 177 -3.33 -8.17 -3.59
N VAL A 178 -2.95 -9.38 -4.00
CA VAL A 178 -2.27 -9.64 -5.27
C VAL A 178 -3.23 -10.32 -6.22
N LEU A 179 -3.29 -9.81 -7.45
CA LEU A 179 -4.09 -10.35 -8.54
C LEU A 179 -3.20 -11.06 -9.55
N GLU A 180 -3.79 -11.79 -10.49
CA GLU A 180 -3.02 -12.43 -11.59
C GLU A 180 -2.46 -11.38 -12.57
N ARG A 181 -3.27 -10.36 -12.87
CA ARG A 181 -2.86 -9.16 -13.58
C ARG A 181 -3.15 -7.97 -12.69
N GLU A 182 -2.25 -7.00 -12.71
CA GLU A 182 -2.46 -5.75 -11.98
C GLU A 182 -3.76 -5.08 -12.45
N ASP A 183 -4.58 -4.72 -11.49
CA ASP A 183 -5.87 -4.03 -11.66
C ASP A 183 -6.16 -3.25 -10.37
N MET A 184 -7.30 -2.57 -10.31
CA MET A 184 -7.76 -1.77 -9.18
C MET A 184 -8.87 -2.50 -8.42
N LEU A 185 -8.75 -2.53 -7.10
CA LEU A 185 -9.72 -3.04 -6.15
C LEU A 185 -10.71 -1.95 -5.76
N LEU A 186 -11.99 -2.29 -5.65
CA LEU A 186 -12.98 -1.36 -5.09
C LEU A 186 -13.03 -1.50 -3.56
N VAL A 187 -12.60 -0.47 -2.83
CA VAL A 187 -12.44 -0.47 -1.38
C VAL A 187 -13.17 0.73 -0.79
N GLU A 188 -14.21 0.52 0.02
CA GLU A 188 -15.07 1.60 0.55
C GLU A 188 -15.54 2.60 -0.55
N GLY A 189 -15.77 2.10 -1.77
CA GLY A 189 -16.14 2.92 -2.94
C GLY A 189 -14.97 3.61 -3.67
N VAL A 190 -13.74 3.47 -3.17
CA VAL A 190 -12.52 4.04 -3.76
C VAL A 190 -11.78 2.97 -4.57
N TRP A 191 -11.33 3.34 -5.76
CA TRP A 191 -10.50 2.45 -6.58
C TRP A 191 -9.05 2.53 -6.09
N CYS A 192 -8.55 1.43 -5.53
CA CYS A 192 -7.21 1.30 -4.98
C CYS A 192 -6.40 0.28 -5.81
N ALA A 193 -5.16 0.59 -6.18
CA ALA A 193 -4.32 -0.37 -6.91
C ALA A 193 -4.10 -1.66 -6.11
N SER A 194 -4.18 -2.80 -6.78
CA SER A 194 -3.71 -4.07 -6.23
C SER A 194 -2.19 -4.08 -6.08
N CYS A 195 -1.67 -4.96 -5.22
CA CYS A 195 -0.24 -5.14 -5.05
C CYS A 195 0.35 -5.82 -6.30
N PRO A 196 1.40 -5.25 -6.94
CA PRO A 196 2.00 -5.83 -8.13
C PRO A 196 2.58 -7.23 -7.88
N ALA A 197 2.20 -8.21 -8.71
CA ALA A 197 2.61 -9.61 -8.53
C ALA A 197 4.13 -9.83 -8.63
N ALA A 198 4.81 -8.98 -9.41
CA ALA A 198 6.26 -9.01 -9.58
C ALA A 198 7.01 -8.78 -8.26
N LEU A 199 6.40 -8.10 -7.29
CA LEU A 199 7.06 -7.63 -6.08
C LEU A 199 7.14 -8.67 -4.96
N ILE A 200 6.56 -9.86 -5.17
CA ILE A 200 6.42 -10.87 -4.11
C ILE A 200 6.98 -12.22 -4.55
N ALA A 201 7.91 -12.27 -5.50
CA ALA A 201 8.45 -13.50 -6.09
C ALA A 201 9.23 -14.42 -5.10
N GLY A 202 8.52 -15.04 -4.15
CA GLY A 202 8.95 -16.26 -3.43
C GLY A 202 8.49 -17.52 -4.19
N PRO A 203 9.17 -18.67 -4.01
CA PRO A 203 8.97 -19.85 -4.86
C PRO A 203 7.51 -20.34 -4.82
N ARG A 204 7.05 -20.79 -5.99
CA ARG A 204 5.71 -21.34 -6.24
C ARG A 204 5.38 -22.52 -5.33
#